data_AF-A0A2T5IZ29-F1
#
_entry.id   AF-A0A2T5IZ29-F1
#
_cell.length_a   1.000
_cell.length_b   1.000
_cell.length_c   1.000
_cell.angle_alpha   90.00
_cell.angle_beta   90.00
_cell.angle_gamma   90.00
#
_symmetry.space_group_name_H-M   'P 1'
#
loop_
_entity.id
_entity.type
_entity.pdbx_description
1 polymer ?
#
loop_
_entity_poly.entity_id
_entity_poly.type
_entity_poly.pdbx_seq_one_letter_code
_entity_poly.pdbx_strand_id
1 'polypeptide(L)'
;MIKGATNIPGLGPIAAPVISGVINGFFTFVDLFSGEAYRQDALAGLDSLTTKGATAFNAKYPQGIPTTACGEGAYTVNGVRYYSWSGVGHLTNPLDLVDPALALTGVVIPEGNDGLVGRCSSHLGQVIRDNYFMNHLDEVNQLFGLVSLLETNPVSVYRQQANRLKNIGL
;
A
#
# COMPACT_ATOMS: atom_id res chain seq x y z
N MET A 1 -10.73 12.96 17.11
CA MET A 1 -12.09 12.76 16.54
C MET A 1 -11.97 12.73 15.03
N ILE A 2 -12.00 11.52 14.47
CA ILE A 2 -11.83 11.26 13.04
C ILE A 2 -12.97 11.93 12.28
N LYS A 3 -12.64 12.82 11.34
CA LYS A 3 -13.59 13.19 10.28
C LYS A 3 -13.58 12.02 9.29
N GLY A 4 -14.49 11.08 9.54
CA GLY A 4 -14.54 9.84 8.77
C GLY A 4 -14.86 10.11 7.30
N ALA A 5 -14.47 9.16 6.45
CA ALA A 5 -14.98 9.11 5.10
C ALA A 5 -16.49 8.82 5.19
N THR A 6 -17.32 9.77 4.77
CA THR A 6 -18.79 9.60 4.69
C THR A 6 -19.26 9.47 3.25
N ASN A 7 -18.51 10.03 2.29
CA ASN A 7 -18.74 9.93 0.86
C ASN A 7 -17.37 9.87 0.17
N ILE A 8 -17.14 8.84 -0.64
CA ILE A 8 -15.93 8.71 -1.45
C ILE A 8 -16.32 9.00 -2.92
N PRO A 9 -15.88 10.12 -3.50
CA PRO A 9 -16.24 10.49 -4.86
C PRO A 9 -15.83 9.42 -5.87
N GLY A 10 -16.72 9.08 -6.81
CA GLY A 10 -16.45 8.09 -7.86
C GLY A 10 -16.75 6.64 -7.50
N LEU A 11 -17.13 6.35 -6.24
CA LEU A 11 -17.63 5.05 -5.83
C LEU A 11 -19.16 5.01 -5.82
N GLY A 12 -19.73 3.92 -6.34
CA GLY A 12 -21.18 3.70 -6.34
C GLY A 12 -21.75 3.53 -4.92
N PRO A 13 -23.08 3.58 -4.77
CA PRO A 13 -23.76 3.60 -3.45
C PRO A 13 -23.52 2.35 -2.60
N ILE A 14 -23.03 1.26 -3.19
CA ILE A 14 -22.67 0.02 -2.49
C ILE A 14 -21.20 0.04 -2.03
N ALA A 15 -20.30 0.52 -2.88
CA ALA A 15 -18.86 0.51 -2.59
C ALA A 15 -18.45 1.63 -1.61
N ALA A 16 -19.11 2.80 -1.68
CA ALA A 16 -18.76 3.95 -0.86
C ALA A 16 -18.94 3.71 0.67
N PRO A 17 -20.05 3.12 1.17
CA PRO A 17 -20.19 2.83 2.60
C PRO A 17 -19.23 1.75 3.10
N VAL A 18 -18.98 0.71 2.30
CA VAL A 18 -18.06 -0.39 2.65
C VAL A 18 -16.64 0.15 2.84
N ILE A 19 -16.12 0.87 1.84
CA ILE A 19 -14.76 1.40 1.88
C ILE A 19 -14.64 2.48 2.98
N SER A 20 -15.66 3.32 3.15
CA SER A 20 -15.72 4.28 4.25
C SER A 20 -15.67 3.60 5.63
N GLY A 21 -16.38 2.49 5.81
CA GLY A 21 -16.38 1.71 7.04
C GLY A 21 -15.00 1.12 7.36
N VAL A 22 -14.33 0.53 6.36
CA VAL A 22 -12.96 -0.01 6.50
C VAL A 22 -11.98 1.10 6.90
N ILE A 23 -12.02 2.24 6.22
CA ILE A 23 -11.12 3.38 6.47
C ILE A 23 -11.34 3.95 7.87
N ASN A 24 -12.59 4.18 8.26
CA ASN A 24 -12.91 4.71 9.58
C ASN A 24 -12.54 3.72 10.70
N GLY A 25 -12.73 2.41 10.46
CA GLY A 25 -12.30 1.35 11.35
C GLY A 25 -10.78 1.31 11.54
N PHE A 26 -10.03 1.42 10.44
CA PHE A 26 -8.57 1.51 10.47
C PHE A 26 -8.08 2.72 11.28
N PHE A 27 -8.60 3.92 11.03
CA PHE A 27 -8.20 5.10 11.80
C PHE A 27 -8.59 4.99 13.27
N THR A 28 -9.72 4.35 13.59
CA THR A 28 -10.12 4.09 14.99
C THR A 28 -9.14 3.13 15.67
N PHE A 29 -8.69 2.10 14.95
CA PHE A 29 -7.64 1.20 15.44
C PHE A 29 -6.33 1.97 15.67
N VAL A 30 -5.89 2.79 14.72
CA VAL A 30 -4.67 3.61 14.86
C VAL A 30 -4.79 4.56 16.05
N ASP A 31 -5.90 5.27 16.22
CA ASP A 31 -6.12 6.17 17.37
C ASP A 31 -6.05 5.40 18.71
N LEU A 32 -6.61 4.18 18.77
CA LEU A 32 -6.57 3.34 19.96
C LEU A 32 -5.15 2.88 20.34
N PHE A 33 -4.35 2.49 19.35
CA PHE A 33 -3.02 1.88 19.58
C PHE A 33 -1.86 2.88 19.53
N SER A 34 -2.03 4.05 18.90
CA SER A 34 -1.02 5.12 18.87
C SER A 34 -0.99 5.97 20.14
N GLY A 35 -2.01 5.84 21.01
CA GLY A 35 -2.11 6.58 22.26
C GLY A 35 -2.49 8.06 22.09
N GLU A 36 -2.76 8.50 20.86
CA GLU A 36 -3.03 9.90 20.52
C GLU A 36 -4.27 10.02 19.63
N ALA A 37 -5.22 10.86 20.03
CA ALA A 37 -6.46 11.09 19.28
C ALA A 37 -6.35 12.32 18.36
N TYR A 38 -5.40 12.28 17.42
CA TYR A 38 -5.18 13.39 16.47
C TYR A 38 -6.39 13.63 15.57
N ARG A 39 -6.49 14.84 15.02
CA ARG A 39 -7.55 15.19 14.06
C ARG A 39 -7.19 14.60 12.70
N GLN A 40 -7.71 13.41 12.42
CA GLN A 40 -7.61 12.73 11.13
C GLN A 40 -8.70 13.24 10.16
N ASP A 41 -8.33 13.54 8.92
CA ASP A 41 -9.26 13.77 7.81
C ASP A 41 -9.01 12.70 6.74
N ALA A 42 -9.76 11.61 6.85
CA ALA A 42 -9.58 10.44 6.01
C ALA A 42 -9.79 10.79 4.52
N LEU A 43 -10.75 11.66 4.21
CA LEU A 43 -11.04 12.06 2.83
C LEU A 43 -9.92 12.93 2.24
N ALA A 44 -9.38 13.87 3.01
CA ALA A 44 -8.24 14.66 2.56
C ALA A 44 -6.99 13.81 2.33
N GLY A 45 -6.73 12.81 3.18
CA GLY A 45 -5.66 11.84 2.97
C GLY A 45 -5.86 11.02 1.69
N LEU A 46 -7.09 10.53 1.47
CA LEU A 46 -7.44 9.74 0.28
C LEU A 46 -7.35 10.51 -1.03
N ASP A 47 -7.52 11.84 -1.05
CA ASP A 47 -7.41 12.62 -2.28
C ASP A 47 -6.03 12.44 -2.94
N SER A 48 -4.98 12.42 -2.14
CA SER A 48 -3.60 12.15 -2.59
C SER A 48 -3.40 10.73 -3.14
N LEU A 49 -4.23 9.78 -2.70
CA LEU A 49 -4.20 8.37 -3.11
C LEU A 49 -5.09 8.07 -4.31
N THR A 50 -5.91 9.03 -4.77
CA THR A 50 -6.65 8.88 -6.03
C THR A 50 -5.69 8.91 -7.21
N THR A 51 -6.06 8.27 -8.33
CA THR A 51 -5.28 8.36 -9.58
C THR A 51 -5.04 9.81 -10.00
N LYS A 52 -6.02 10.69 -9.81
CA LYS A 52 -5.89 12.12 -10.14
C LYS A 52 -4.87 12.81 -9.24
N GLY A 53 -4.96 12.62 -7.93
CA GLY A 53 -4.04 13.19 -6.94
C GLY A 53 -2.61 12.68 -7.15
N ALA A 54 -2.44 11.37 -7.26
CA ALA A 54 -1.16 10.73 -7.53
C ALA A 54 -0.54 11.19 -8.86
N THR A 55 -1.35 11.33 -9.93
CA THR A 55 -0.85 11.86 -11.22
C THR A 55 -0.37 13.30 -11.10
N ALA A 56 -1.11 14.16 -10.39
CA ALA A 56 -0.70 15.55 -10.16
C ALA A 56 0.59 15.63 -9.32
N PHE A 57 0.74 14.75 -8.33
CA PHE A 57 1.96 14.64 -7.53
C PHE A 57 3.15 14.18 -8.38
N ASN A 58 3.00 13.11 -9.16
CA ASN A 58 4.04 12.55 -10.03
C ASN A 58 4.49 13.55 -11.11
N ALA A 59 3.59 14.39 -11.61
CA ALA A 59 3.96 15.47 -12.54
C ALA A 59 4.91 16.50 -11.91
N LYS A 60 4.81 16.73 -10.61
CA LYS A 60 5.68 17.65 -9.86
C LYS A 60 6.97 16.98 -9.39
N TYR A 61 6.90 15.69 -9.06
CA TYR A 61 8.01 14.90 -8.51
C TYR A 61 8.19 13.59 -9.29
N PRO A 62 8.71 13.63 -10.53
CA PRO A 62 8.74 12.46 -11.42
C PRO A 62 9.94 11.52 -11.18
N GLN A 63 10.77 11.78 -10.17
CA GLN A 63 12.00 11.03 -9.94
C GLN A 63 11.69 9.56 -9.61
N GLY A 64 12.24 8.64 -10.41
CA GLY A 64 12.04 7.20 -10.22
C GLY A 64 10.67 6.68 -10.68
N ILE A 65 9.77 7.52 -11.20
CA ILE A 65 8.47 7.06 -11.70
C ILE A 65 8.63 6.36 -13.06
N PRO A 66 7.99 5.19 -13.29
CA PRO A 66 7.98 4.52 -14.59
C PRO A 66 7.38 5.38 -15.70
N THR A 67 7.94 5.30 -16.91
CA THR A 67 7.39 5.97 -18.10
C THR A 67 6.37 5.13 -18.86
N THR A 68 6.30 3.83 -18.54
CA THR A 68 5.32 2.89 -19.07
C THR A 68 4.44 2.36 -17.93
N ALA A 69 3.22 1.93 -18.26
CA ALA A 69 2.17 1.67 -17.27
C ALA A 69 2.55 0.65 -16.17
N CYS A 70 3.41 -0.33 -16.47
CA CYS A 70 3.86 -1.35 -15.52
C CYS A 70 5.36 -1.63 -15.63
N GLY A 71 6.12 -0.65 -16.14
CA GLY A 71 7.57 -0.76 -16.25
C GLY A 71 8.27 -0.37 -14.95
N GLU A 72 9.59 -0.34 -15.01
CA GLU A 72 10.42 0.24 -13.96
C GLU A 72 10.69 1.72 -14.22
N GLY A 73 11.10 2.45 -13.18
CA GLY A 73 11.58 3.81 -13.31
C GLY A 73 13.10 3.89 -13.41
N ALA A 74 13.63 5.12 -13.48
CA ALA A 74 15.07 5.32 -13.38
C ALA A 74 15.58 4.87 -12.00
N TYR A 75 16.56 3.95 -11.97
CA TYR A 75 17.08 3.41 -10.71
C TYR A 75 17.85 4.44 -9.89
N THR A 76 18.36 5.50 -10.53
CA THR A 76 19.04 6.60 -9.86
C THR A 76 18.68 7.92 -10.54
N VAL A 77 18.30 8.92 -9.74
CA VAL A 77 18.03 10.29 -10.22
C VAL A 77 18.69 11.27 -9.26
N ASN A 78 19.52 12.17 -9.77
CA ASN A 78 20.26 13.16 -8.98
C ASN A 78 21.04 12.56 -7.80
N GLY A 79 21.64 11.38 -7.99
CA GLY A 79 22.40 10.68 -6.96
C GLY A 79 21.56 9.91 -5.92
N VAL A 80 20.22 9.98 -5.99
CA VAL A 80 19.31 9.21 -5.12
C VAL A 80 18.91 7.92 -5.82
N ARG A 81 19.06 6.78 -5.15
CA ARG A 81 18.63 5.47 -5.65
C ARG A 81 17.19 5.17 -5.26
N TYR A 82 16.42 4.63 -6.20
CA TYR A 82 15.01 4.30 -6.02
C TYR A 82 14.80 2.79 -6.16
N TYR A 83 14.04 2.22 -5.24
CA TYR A 83 13.66 0.81 -5.21
C TYR A 83 12.20 0.70 -4.83
N SER A 84 11.52 -0.34 -5.29
CA SER A 84 10.19 -0.71 -4.80
C SER A 84 10.03 -2.22 -4.69
N TRP A 85 9.07 -2.64 -3.87
CA TRP A 85 8.50 -3.98 -3.87
C TRP A 85 7.04 -3.90 -3.41
N SER A 86 6.24 -4.90 -3.74
CA SER A 86 4.84 -5.00 -3.29
C SER A 86 4.31 -6.42 -3.41
N GLY A 87 3.09 -6.65 -2.92
CA GLY A 87 2.36 -7.89 -2.99
C GLY A 87 1.14 -7.88 -3.92
N VAL A 88 0.60 -9.08 -4.12
CA VAL A 88 -0.66 -9.33 -4.82
C VAL A 88 -1.54 -10.35 -4.08
N GLY A 89 -1.25 -10.61 -2.80
CA GLY A 89 -2.00 -11.51 -1.94
C GLY A 89 -3.18 -10.79 -1.29
N HIS A 90 -4.25 -11.53 -0.98
CA HIS A 90 -5.44 -10.97 -0.30
C HIS A 90 -5.74 -11.73 0.98
N LEU A 91 -5.97 -13.05 0.87
CA LEU A 91 -6.20 -13.96 1.98
C LEU A 91 -4.93 -14.78 2.21
N THR A 92 -4.04 -14.27 3.05
CA THR A 92 -2.69 -14.78 3.28
C THR A 92 -2.58 -15.55 4.59
N ASN A 93 -3.42 -15.25 5.59
CA ASN A 93 -3.46 -15.96 6.86
C ASN A 93 -4.90 -16.14 7.39
N PRO A 94 -5.38 -17.36 7.64
CA PRO A 94 -6.75 -17.60 8.11
C PRO A 94 -7.04 -17.06 9.52
N LEU A 95 -6.01 -16.70 10.30
CA LEU A 95 -6.15 -16.11 11.63
C LEU A 95 -6.09 -14.58 11.61
N ASP A 96 -5.72 -13.97 10.49
CA ASP A 96 -5.73 -12.52 10.35
C ASP A 96 -7.16 -12.05 10.03
N LEU A 97 -7.72 -11.22 10.91
CA LEU A 97 -9.07 -10.72 10.81
C LEU A 97 -9.22 -9.59 9.78
N VAL A 98 -8.10 -9.03 9.28
CA VAL A 98 -8.09 -7.92 8.33
C VAL A 98 -8.09 -8.41 6.88
N ASP A 99 -7.58 -9.61 6.62
CA ASP A 99 -7.54 -10.25 5.30
C ASP A 99 -8.85 -10.17 4.52
N PRO A 100 -10.04 -10.50 5.08
CA PRO A 100 -11.29 -10.42 4.34
C PRO A 100 -11.64 -8.99 3.91
N ALA A 101 -11.27 -7.98 4.70
CA ALA A 101 -11.51 -6.59 4.36
C ALA A 101 -10.63 -6.13 3.19
N LEU A 102 -9.34 -6.49 3.20
CA LEU A 102 -8.41 -6.20 2.11
C LEU A 102 -8.76 -6.97 0.83
N ALA A 103 -9.19 -8.21 0.95
CA ALA A 103 -9.72 -8.98 -0.17
C ALA A 103 -10.93 -8.29 -0.80
N LEU A 104 -11.86 -7.79 0.02
CA LEU A 104 -13.07 -7.10 -0.46
C LEU A 104 -12.74 -5.78 -1.17
N THR A 105 -11.81 -4.98 -0.63
CA THR A 105 -11.39 -3.74 -1.28
C THR A 105 -10.62 -4.02 -2.57
N GLY A 106 -9.83 -5.10 -2.63
CA GLY A 106 -9.08 -5.49 -3.81
C GLY A 106 -9.93 -5.83 -5.04
N VAL A 107 -11.22 -6.17 -4.86
CA VAL A 107 -12.15 -6.51 -5.96
C VAL A 107 -12.37 -5.35 -6.93
N VAL A 108 -12.25 -4.10 -6.47
CA VAL A 108 -12.46 -2.92 -7.33
C VAL A 108 -11.21 -2.50 -8.10
N ILE A 109 -10.07 -3.18 -7.90
CA ILE A 109 -8.80 -2.92 -8.58
C ILE A 109 -8.64 -3.97 -9.70
N PRO A 110 -8.67 -3.58 -10.99
CA PRO A 110 -8.77 -4.50 -12.13
C PRO A 110 -7.44 -5.18 -12.51
N GLU A 111 -6.49 -5.26 -11.59
CA GLU A 111 -5.18 -5.91 -11.74
C GLU A 111 -4.80 -6.67 -10.46
N GLY A 112 -3.72 -7.46 -10.50
CA GLY A 112 -3.14 -8.02 -9.27
C GLY A 112 -2.83 -6.89 -8.29
N ASN A 113 -3.20 -7.04 -7.02
CA ASN A 113 -3.16 -5.96 -6.04
C ASN A 113 -3.08 -6.53 -4.62
N ASP A 114 -2.63 -5.71 -3.67
CA ASP A 114 -2.46 -6.09 -2.26
C ASP A 114 -3.72 -5.84 -1.40
N GLY A 115 -4.85 -5.50 -2.05
CA GLY A 115 -6.10 -5.10 -1.41
C GLY A 115 -6.34 -3.59 -1.43
N LEU A 116 -5.31 -2.75 -1.54
CA LEU A 116 -5.43 -1.28 -1.59
C LEU A 116 -4.71 -0.65 -2.79
N VAL A 117 -3.59 -1.22 -3.21
CA VAL A 117 -2.71 -0.71 -4.26
C VAL A 117 -2.53 -1.76 -5.35
N GLY A 118 -2.73 -1.33 -6.59
CA GLY A 118 -2.47 -2.16 -7.76
C GLY A 118 -0.98 -2.42 -7.95
N ARG A 119 -0.63 -3.64 -8.40
CA ARG A 119 0.74 -4.09 -8.64
C ARG A 119 1.55 -3.06 -9.43
N CYS A 120 1.04 -2.62 -10.59
CA CYS A 120 1.74 -1.70 -11.45
C CYS A 120 1.85 -0.30 -10.83
N SER A 121 0.85 0.10 -10.05
CA SER A 121 0.86 1.37 -9.32
C SER A 121 1.93 1.44 -8.22
N SER A 122 2.47 0.30 -7.77
CA SER A 122 3.52 0.24 -6.74
C SER A 122 4.95 0.48 -7.26
N HIS A 123 5.13 0.57 -8.58
CA HIS A 123 6.45 0.62 -9.20
C HIS A 123 7.15 1.98 -9.00
N LEU A 124 8.36 1.95 -8.43
CA LEU A 124 9.23 3.11 -8.26
C LEU A 124 10.70 2.68 -8.35
N GLY A 125 11.43 3.25 -9.32
CA GLY A 125 12.83 2.90 -9.56
C GLY A 125 13.00 1.43 -9.95
N GLN A 126 13.94 0.75 -9.28
CA GLN A 126 14.19 -0.67 -9.45
C GLN A 126 13.15 -1.50 -8.67
N VAL A 127 12.29 -2.23 -9.37
CA VAL A 127 11.30 -3.13 -8.81
C VAL A 127 12.00 -4.43 -8.40
N ILE A 128 12.12 -4.65 -7.10
CA ILE A 128 12.76 -5.85 -6.53
C ILE A 128 11.88 -7.07 -6.78
N ARG A 129 10.60 -6.94 -6.44
CA ARG A 129 9.53 -7.91 -6.70
C ARG A 129 8.19 -7.25 -6.35
N ASP A 130 7.20 -7.42 -7.20
CA ASP A 130 5.90 -6.75 -7.17
C ASP A 130 4.73 -7.75 -7.02
N ASN A 131 5.06 -9.01 -6.74
CA ASN A 131 4.13 -10.12 -6.70
C ASN A 131 4.41 -11.07 -5.52
N TYR A 132 4.83 -10.53 -4.37
CA TYR A 132 4.79 -11.31 -3.14
C TYR A 132 3.35 -11.75 -2.85
N PHE A 133 3.17 -12.95 -2.30
CA PHE A 133 1.88 -13.34 -1.72
C PHE A 133 1.70 -12.66 -0.34
N MET A 134 1.55 -11.34 -0.40
CA MET A 134 1.37 -10.40 0.70
C MET A 134 0.19 -9.50 0.34
N ASN A 135 -0.72 -9.28 1.29
CA ASN A 135 -1.64 -8.15 1.25
C ASN A 135 -0.98 -6.89 1.80
N HIS A 136 -1.70 -5.76 1.80
CA HIS A 136 -1.14 -4.46 2.15
C HIS A 136 -0.58 -4.40 3.60
N LEU A 137 -1.14 -5.17 4.53
CA LEU A 137 -0.67 -5.20 5.91
C LEU A 137 0.44 -6.25 6.13
N ASP A 138 0.45 -7.33 5.36
CA ASP A 138 1.58 -8.26 5.35
C ASP A 138 2.89 -7.56 4.99
N GLU A 139 2.87 -6.59 4.07
CA GLU A 139 4.07 -5.83 3.66
C GLU A 139 4.79 -5.13 4.82
N VAL A 140 4.07 -4.88 5.93
CA VAL A 140 4.58 -4.31 7.18
C VAL A 140 4.51 -5.30 8.35
N ASN A 141 4.42 -6.59 8.06
CA ASN A 141 4.34 -7.69 9.03
C ASN A 141 3.16 -7.56 10.01
N GLN A 142 2.02 -7.06 9.51
CA GLN A 142 0.77 -6.93 10.24
C GLN A 142 -0.28 -7.90 9.71
N LEU A 143 -1.26 -8.30 10.53
CA LEU A 143 -1.44 -7.93 11.94
C LEU A 143 -0.64 -8.83 12.89
N PHE A 144 0.15 -8.24 13.81
CA PHE A 144 0.95 -8.97 14.80
C PHE A 144 1.85 -10.10 14.23
N GLY A 145 2.25 -10.01 12.96
CA GLY A 145 3.04 -11.03 12.26
C GLY A 145 2.26 -12.23 11.73
N LEU A 146 0.93 -12.15 11.68
CA LEU A 146 0.05 -13.16 11.08
C LEU A 146 0.08 -13.07 9.55
N VAL A 147 1.20 -13.45 8.95
CA VAL A 147 1.41 -13.41 7.49
C VAL A 147 1.40 -14.80 6.88
N SER A 148 1.46 -14.91 5.54
CA SER A 148 1.56 -16.21 4.87
C SER A 148 2.76 -17.04 5.34
N LEU A 149 2.52 -18.29 5.70
CA LEU A 149 3.56 -19.27 6.06
C LEU A 149 4.25 -19.89 4.84
N LEU A 150 3.69 -19.70 3.64
CA LEU A 150 4.15 -20.32 2.39
C LEU A 150 4.87 -19.32 1.47
N GLU A 151 5.03 -18.08 1.91
CA GLU A 151 5.73 -17.02 1.20
C GLU A 151 6.96 -16.55 2.01
N THR A 152 7.83 -15.80 1.34
CA THR A 152 8.90 -15.02 1.96
C THR A 152 8.35 -14.20 3.12
N ASN A 153 8.92 -14.37 4.31
CA ASN A 153 8.56 -13.55 5.46
C ASN A 153 8.89 -12.05 5.17
N PRO A 154 7.97 -11.10 5.41
CA PRO A 154 8.19 -9.68 5.15
C PRO A 154 9.42 -9.10 5.87
N VAL A 155 9.70 -9.53 7.10
CA VAL A 155 10.91 -9.12 7.84
C VAL A 155 12.18 -9.49 7.07
N SER A 156 12.18 -10.63 6.38
CA SER A 156 13.30 -11.04 5.52
C SER A 156 13.46 -10.14 4.30
N VAL A 157 12.37 -9.60 3.74
CA VAL A 157 12.42 -8.63 2.61
C VAL A 157 13.18 -7.38 3.04
N TYR A 158 12.83 -6.78 4.18
CA TYR A 158 13.56 -5.62 4.71
C TYR A 158 15.03 -5.93 5.02
N ARG A 159 15.32 -7.09 5.63
CA ARG A 159 16.71 -7.50 5.91
C ARG A 159 17.53 -7.64 4.63
N GLN A 160 16.96 -8.23 3.59
CA GLN A 160 17.62 -8.36 2.29
C GLN A 160 17.81 -7.01 1.63
N GLN A 161 16.85 -6.09 1.73
CA GLN A 161 17.01 -4.75 1.20
C GLN A 161 18.08 -3.95 1.94
N ALA A 162 18.14 -4.01 3.27
CA ALA A 162 19.21 -3.39 4.04
C ALA A 162 20.60 -3.94 3.62
N ASN A 163 20.71 -5.26 3.39
CA ASN A 163 21.94 -5.85 2.89
C ASN A 163 22.26 -5.40 1.45
N ARG A 164 21.25 -5.23 0.59
CA ARG A 164 21.42 -4.69 -0.77
C ARG A 164 22.03 -3.29 -0.73
N LEU A 165 21.52 -2.41 0.13
CA LEU A 165 22.04 -1.06 0.33
C LEU A 165 23.47 -1.08 0.87
N LYS A 166 23.74 -1.90 1.90
CA LYS A 166 25.09 -2.07 2.44
C LYS A 166 26.11 -2.49 1.39
N ASN A 167 25.75 -3.42 0.50
CA ASN A 167 26.65 -3.94 -0.54
C ASN A 167 27.02 -2.90 -1.62
N ILE A 168 26.32 -1.77 -1.66
CA ILE A 168 26.62 -0.65 -2.54
C ILE A 168 27.11 0.59 -1.77
N GLY A 169 27.42 0.44 -0.48
CA GLY A 169 27.98 1.50 0.36
C GLY A 169 26.97 2.51 0.91
N LEU A 170 25.69 2.13 1.02
CA LEU A 170 24.63 2.92 1.65
C LEU A 170 24.18 2.34 3.00
#